data_AF-A0A973SUP9-F1
#
_entry.id   AF-A0A973SUP9-F1
#
_cell.length_a   1.000
_cell.length_b   1.000
_cell.length_c   1.000
_cell.angle_alpha   90.00
_cell.angle_beta   90.00
_cell.angle_gamma   90.00
#
_symmetry.space_group_name_H-M   'P 1'
#
loop_
_entity.id
_entity.type
_entity.pdbx_description
1 polymer ?
#
loop_
_entity_poly.entity_id
_entity_poly.type
_entity_poly.pdbx_seq_one_letter_code
_entity_poly.pdbx_strand_id
1 'polypeptide(L)'
;MAWQAPHEVIEAQTGRLARRLVRAFAAEIPIYRRLPREELDGDITAITEHNLRVIAAMFRDDRPPTRAELAPLRDSAARRAQEGVPLESLLAAYHLGVRHVWEHLFAAAAPGDVDGVLAANRLILVYIEAVTAAVCTAYVEEREGMLSQEQHAMHATVAALLSGDLDALTGVRLAAAYQVLVLAIGPHPDERTSEIAGRRKVHRVRAALRRRSAEPVLSVLDPSGGTALIPGESDLAELGPALTKAADAPVWLAMESAAPADIPRAARLAGEVL
;
A
#
# COMPACT_ATOMS: atom_id res chain seq x y z
N MET A 1 28.87 25.56 -30.12
CA MET A 1 28.94 24.11 -29.89
C MET A 1 27.75 23.51 -30.61
N ALA A 2 27.94 22.48 -31.44
CA ALA A 2 26.84 21.82 -32.12
C ALA A 2 25.95 21.09 -31.10
N TRP A 3 24.64 21.17 -31.30
CA TRP A 3 23.64 20.44 -30.52
C TRP A 3 23.95 18.94 -30.52
N GLN A 4 24.15 18.34 -29.34
CA GLN A 4 24.30 16.90 -29.19
C GLN A 4 22.92 16.26 -29.01
N ALA A 5 22.71 15.09 -29.61
CA ALA A 5 21.43 14.41 -29.48
C ALA A 5 21.18 14.02 -28.00
N PRO A 6 19.98 14.24 -27.45
CA PRO A 6 19.70 13.98 -26.04
C PRO A 6 20.07 12.56 -25.56
N HIS A 7 19.89 11.54 -26.41
CA HIS A 7 20.22 10.16 -26.07
C HIS A 7 21.74 9.96 -25.87
N GLU A 8 22.59 10.57 -26.72
CA GLU A 8 24.05 10.47 -26.61
C GLU A 8 24.54 11.07 -25.28
N VAL A 9 23.96 12.20 -24.88
CA VAL A 9 24.29 12.88 -23.61
C VAL A 9 23.94 12.01 -22.41
N ILE A 10 22.75 11.39 -22.41
CA ILE A 10 22.32 10.50 -21.32
C ILE A 10 23.21 9.25 -21.27
N GLU A 11 23.43 8.60 -22.40
CA GLU A 11 24.22 7.36 -22.49
C GLU A 11 25.65 7.56 -21.99
N ALA A 12 26.30 8.64 -22.42
CA ALA A 12 27.66 8.97 -22.00
C ALA A 12 27.78 9.29 -20.51
N GLN A 13 26.69 9.69 -19.84
CA GLN A 13 26.71 10.21 -18.48
C GLN A 13 25.80 9.45 -17.50
N THR A 14 25.23 8.32 -17.91
CA THR A 14 24.15 7.62 -17.18
C THR A 14 24.46 7.45 -15.68
N GLY A 15 25.60 6.84 -15.33
CA GLY A 15 25.93 6.60 -13.93
C GLY A 15 26.23 7.89 -13.13
N ARG A 16 26.79 8.92 -13.78
CA ARG A 16 27.02 10.22 -13.12
C ARG A 16 25.71 10.95 -12.87
N LEU A 17 24.81 10.94 -13.85
CA LEU A 17 23.48 11.54 -13.75
C LEU A 17 22.65 10.82 -12.70
N ALA A 18 22.62 9.49 -12.70
CA ALA A 18 21.90 8.71 -11.70
C ALA A 18 22.33 9.07 -10.28
N ARG A 19 23.64 9.05 -9.98
CA ARG A 19 24.14 9.46 -8.66
C ARG A 19 23.79 10.90 -8.29
N ARG A 20 23.75 11.83 -9.26
CA ARG A 20 23.31 13.21 -9.01
C ARG A 20 21.82 13.27 -8.68
N LEU A 21 20.98 12.54 -9.40
CA LEU A 21 19.55 12.46 -9.16
C LEU A 21 19.25 11.84 -7.79
N VAL A 22 19.91 10.74 -7.41
CA VAL A 22 19.72 10.12 -6.09
C VAL A 22 20.09 11.07 -4.96
N ARG A 23 21.17 11.85 -5.11
CA ARG A 23 21.51 12.91 -4.14
C ARG A 23 20.42 13.98 -4.06
N ALA A 24 19.84 14.38 -5.19
CA ALA A 24 18.73 15.33 -5.20
C ALA A 24 17.48 14.75 -4.52
N PHE A 25 17.16 13.47 -4.77
CA PHE A 25 16.05 12.78 -4.10
C PHE A 25 16.25 12.76 -2.58
N ALA A 26 17.43 12.40 -2.08
CA ALA A 26 17.74 12.42 -0.66
C ALA A 26 17.75 13.82 -0.04
N ALA A 27 18.09 14.86 -0.83
CA ALA A 27 18.07 16.24 -0.38
C ALA A 27 16.63 16.78 -0.25
N GLU A 28 15.78 16.51 -1.23
CA GLU A 28 14.47 17.16 -1.37
C GLU A 28 13.30 16.33 -0.86
N ILE A 29 13.41 15.00 -0.81
CA ILE A 29 12.32 14.09 -0.44
C ILE A 29 12.57 13.55 0.98
N PRO A 30 11.74 13.91 1.99
CA PRO A 30 12.00 13.59 3.39
C PRO A 30 12.22 12.10 3.70
N ILE A 31 11.48 11.20 3.05
CA ILE A 31 11.63 9.75 3.28
C ILE A 31 12.95 9.23 2.69
N TYR A 32 13.36 9.71 1.50
CA TYR A 32 14.61 9.28 0.85
C TYR A 32 15.84 9.70 1.66
N ARG A 33 15.79 10.83 2.37
CA ARG A 33 16.85 11.27 3.28
C ARG A 33 17.12 10.28 4.41
N ARG A 34 16.11 9.51 4.80
CA ARG A 34 16.15 8.56 5.93
C ARG A 34 16.45 7.13 5.49
N LEU A 35 16.54 6.87 4.19
CA LEU A 35 16.85 5.53 3.69
C LEU A 35 18.31 5.16 3.98
N PRO A 36 18.61 3.85 4.15
CA PRO A 36 19.98 3.36 4.28
C PRO A 36 20.85 3.78 3.09
N ARG A 37 22.15 3.99 3.32
CA ARG A 37 23.08 4.31 2.23
C ARG A 37 23.17 3.20 1.19
N GLU A 38 23.12 1.95 1.64
CA GLU A 38 23.09 0.77 0.76
C GLU A 38 21.90 0.82 -0.21
N GLU A 39 20.74 1.26 0.27
CA GLU A 39 19.52 1.41 -0.53
C GLU A 39 19.65 2.53 -1.58
N LEU A 40 20.22 3.66 -1.17
CA LEU A 40 20.44 4.82 -2.06
C LEU A 40 21.51 4.52 -3.13
N ASP A 41 22.66 4.01 -2.71
CA ASP A 41 23.82 3.78 -3.57
C ASP A 41 23.68 2.49 -4.40
N GLY A 42 22.85 1.55 -3.97
CA GLY A 42 22.53 0.29 -4.65
C GLY A 42 21.25 0.41 -5.48
N ASP A 43 20.15 -0.12 -4.94
CA ASP A 43 18.88 -0.32 -5.64
C ASP A 43 18.32 0.94 -6.29
N ILE A 44 18.29 2.06 -5.55
CA ILE A 44 17.75 3.33 -6.07
C ILE A 44 18.64 3.90 -7.17
N THR A 45 19.97 3.78 -7.05
CA THR A 45 20.88 4.21 -8.11
C THR A 45 20.72 3.33 -9.35
N ALA A 46 20.68 2.00 -9.18
CA ALA A 46 20.53 1.05 -10.27
C ALA A 46 19.21 1.27 -11.05
N ILE A 47 18.09 1.46 -10.34
CA ILE A 47 16.82 1.73 -11.00
C ILE A 47 16.79 3.10 -11.67
N THR A 48 17.47 4.11 -11.10
CA THR A 48 17.61 5.42 -11.72
C THR A 48 18.43 5.33 -13.01
N GLU A 49 19.51 4.56 -13.03
CA GLU A 49 20.29 4.29 -14.25
C GLU A 49 19.45 3.58 -15.31
N HIS A 50 18.68 2.55 -14.92
CA HIS A 50 17.74 1.89 -15.84
C HIS A 50 16.78 2.90 -16.45
N ASN A 51 16.21 3.78 -15.63
CA ASN A 51 15.26 4.77 -16.07
C ASN A 51 15.86 5.76 -17.08
N LEU A 52 17.10 6.19 -16.85
CA LEU A 52 17.86 7.01 -17.79
C LEU A 52 18.10 6.27 -19.13
N ARG A 53 18.42 4.98 -19.11
CA ARG A 53 18.58 4.17 -20.34
C ARG A 53 17.26 4.07 -21.12
N VAL A 54 16.13 3.94 -20.44
CA VAL A 54 14.80 3.96 -21.08
C VAL A 54 14.55 5.30 -21.77
N ILE A 55 14.81 6.43 -21.10
CA ILE A 55 14.67 7.77 -21.69
C ILE A 55 15.61 7.94 -22.89
N ALA A 56 16.86 7.48 -22.81
CA ALA A 56 17.79 7.53 -23.92
C ALA A 56 17.30 6.71 -25.13
N ALA A 57 16.82 5.48 -24.90
CA ALA A 57 16.26 4.64 -25.96
C ALA A 57 15.02 5.28 -26.61
N MET A 58 14.13 5.88 -25.81
CA MET A 58 12.97 6.62 -26.28
C MET A 58 13.36 7.77 -27.22
N PHE A 59 14.39 8.55 -26.87
CA PHE A 59 14.90 9.63 -27.71
C PHE A 59 15.63 9.13 -28.96
N ARG A 60 16.35 8.01 -28.87
CA ARG A 60 17.09 7.43 -30.00
C ARG A 60 16.15 6.88 -31.06
N ASP A 61 15.09 6.21 -30.62
CA ASP A 61 14.19 5.44 -31.48
C ASP A 61 12.90 6.23 -31.84
N ASP A 62 12.73 7.44 -31.31
CA ASP A 62 11.53 8.31 -31.48
C ASP A 62 10.19 7.56 -31.25
N ARG A 63 10.13 6.81 -30.14
CA ARG A 63 8.97 5.98 -29.79
C ARG A 63 8.71 6.01 -28.29
N PRO A 64 7.48 5.75 -27.82
CA PRO A 64 7.20 5.58 -26.40
C PRO A 64 7.95 4.38 -25.79
N PRO A 65 8.11 4.36 -24.44
CA PRO A 65 8.65 3.20 -23.75
C PRO A 65 7.73 1.99 -23.88
N THR A 66 8.31 0.82 -24.06
CA THR A 66 7.59 -0.46 -24.10
C THR A 66 7.27 -0.97 -22.70
N ARG A 67 6.31 -1.91 -22.60
CA ARG A 67 6.01 -2.60 -21.34
C ARG A 67 7.23 -3.33 -20.77
N ALA A 68 8.09 -3.89 -21.62
CA ALA A 68 9.29 -4.60 -21.20
C ALA A 68 10.33 -3.64 -20.59
N GLU A 69 10.51 -2.45 -21.20
CA GLU A 69 11.39 -1.40 -20.67
C GLU A 69 10.88 -0.84 -19.32
N LEU A 70 9.56 -0.78 -19.12
CA LEU A 70 8.96 -0.34 -17.86
C LEU A 70 8.90 -1.43 -16.77
N ALA A 71 9.10 -2.71 -17.10
CA ALA A 71 8.93 -3.80 -16.14
C ALA A 71 9.84 -3.68 -14.90
N PRO A 72 11.15 -3.36 -15.01
CA PRO A 72 11.98 -3.17 -13.82
C PRO A 72 11.52 -2.02 -12.91
N LEU A 73 10.92 -0.97 -13.50
CA LEU A 73 10.37 0.18 -12.75
C LEU A 73 9.12 -0.24 -11.96
N ARG A 74 8.29 -1.13 -12.54
CA ARG A 74 7.14 -1.73 -11.85
C ARG A 74 7.59 -2.59 -10.67
N ASP A 75 8.61 -3.44 -10.89
CA ASP A 75 9.15 -4.30 -9.83
C ASP A 75 9.74 -3.46 -8.69
N SER A 76 10.43 -2.37 -9.01
CA SER A 76 10.93 -1.42 -8.02
C SER A 76 9.78 -0.74 -7.25
N ALA A 77 8.70 -0.37 -7.91
CA ALA A 77 7.54 0.25 -7.25
C ALA A 77 6.84 -0.72 -6.29
N ALA A 78 6.72 -2.00 -6.66
CA ALA A 78 6.21 -3.05 -5.77
C ALA A 78 7.10 -3.20 -4.52
N ARG A 79 8.43 -3.27 -4.67
CA ARG A 79 9.35 -3.30 -3.51
C ARG A 79 9.18 -2.08 -2.59
N ARG A 80 9.05 -0.88 -3.16
CA ARG A 80 8.78 0.34 -2.38
C ARG A 80 7.44 0.28 -1.63
N ALA A 81 6.42 -0.36 -2.19
CA ALA A 81 5.16 -0.60 -1.50
C ALA A 81 5.32 -1.54 -0.30
N GLN A 82 6.11 -2.62 -0.45
CA GLN A 82 6.43 -3.58 0.61
C GLN A 82 7.20 -2.92 1.75
N GLU A 83 8.14 -2.03 1.42
CA GLU A 83 8.91 -1.26 2.40
C GLU A 83 8.14 -0.09 3.04
N GLY A 84 6.91 0.16 2.59
CA GLY A 84 6.06 1.21 3.13
C GLY A 84 6.47 2.63 2.74
N VAL A 85 7.24 2.81 1.65
CA VAL A 85 7.53 4.13 1.11
C VAL A 85 6.25 4.74 0.54
N PRO A 86 5.83 5.95 0.98
CA PRO A 86 4.57 6.53 0.50
C PRO A 86 4.56 6.76 -1.01
N LEU A 87 3.42 6.48 -1.66
CA LEU A 87 3.28 6.59 -3.11
C LEU A 87 3.61 8.01 -3.61
N GLU A 88 3.19 9.03 -2.89
CA GLU A 88 3.47 10.43 -3.21
C GLU A 88 4.98 10.74 -3.20
N SER A 89 5.75 10.07 -2.34
CA SER A 89 7.20 10.23 -2.30
C SER A 89 7.88 9.55 -3.48
N LEU A 90 7.37 8.37 -3.89
CA LEU A 90 7.83 7.69 -5.10
C LEU A 90 7.56 8.55 -6.34
N LEU A 91 6.35 9.10 -6.49
CA LEU A 91 5.99 9.98 -7.59
C LEU A 91 6.80 11.28 -7.60
N ALA A 92 7.07 11.87 -6.43
CA ALA A 92 7.94 13.03 -6.30
C ALA A 92 9.35 12.76 -6.87
N ALA A 93 9.91 11.56 -6.67
CA ALA A 93 11.21 11.19 -7.23
C ALA A 93 11.20 11.13 -8.77
N TYR A 94 10.14 10.59 -9.39
CA TYR A 94 10.00 10.59 -10.85
C TYR A 94 9.92 12.01 -11.42
N HIS A 95 9.07 12.87 -10.84
CA HIS A 95 8.91 14.25 -11.31
C HIS A 95 10.19 15.08 -11.10
N LEU A 96 10.86 14.93 -9.96
CA LEU A 96 12.13 15.60 -9.69
C LEU A 96 13.23 15.09 -10.64
N GLY A 97 13.26 13.79 -10.90
CA GLY A 97 14.20 13.15 -11.82
C GLY A 97 14.08 13.70 -13.23
N VAL A 98 12.85 13.72 -13.78
CA VAL A 98 12.58 14.26 -15.11
C VAL A 98 12.95 15.74 -15.20
N ARG A 99 12.61 16.55 -14.18
CA ARG A 99 12.97 17.99 -14.16
C ARG A 99 14.48 18.19 -14.25
N HIS A 100 15.26 17.47 -13.45
CA HIS A 100 16.72 17.59 -13.48
C HIS A 100 17.35 17.06 -14.77
N VAL A 101 16.81 15.98 -15.34
CA VAL A 101 17.26 15.49 -16.65
C VAL A 101 16.96 16.54 -17.72
N TRP A 102 15.77 17.15 -17.69
CA TRP A 102 15.38 18.21 -18.61
C TRP A 102 16.31 19.43 -18.52
N GLU A 103 16.53 19.94 -17.31
CA GLU A 103 17.46 21.04 -17.04
C GLU A 103 18.87 20.72 -17.52
N HIS A 104 19.35 19.49 -17.32
CA HIS A 104 20.68 19.07 -17.73
C HIS A 104 20.83 18.98 -19.25
N LEU A 105 19.85 18.40 -19.94
CA LEU A 105 19.92 18.20 -21.40
C LEU A 105 19.85 19.52 -22.16
N PHE A 106 19.02 20.46 -21.69
CA PHE A 106 18.71 21.67 -22.45
C PHE A 106 19.35 22.93 -21.90
N ALA A 107 20.27 22.83 -20.92
CA ALA A 107 21.00 23.97 -20.37
C ALA A 107 21.77 24.78 -21.42
N ALA A 108 22.21 24.15 -22.51
CA ALA A 108 22.99 24.78 -23.57
C ALA A 108 22.19 25.00 -24.88
N ALA A 109 20.86 24.81 -24.84
CA ALA A 109 20.00 24.99 -26.02
C ALA A 109 20.04 26.45 -26.52
N ALA A 110 20.17 26.64 -27.82
CA ALA A 110 20.11 27.92 -28.50
C ALA A 110 18.76 28.11 -29.22
N PRO A 111 18.39 29.34 -29.65
CA PRO A 111 17.14 29.58 -30.37
C PRO A 111 16.93 28.72 -31.64
N GLY A 112 18.00 28.22 -32.25
CA GLY A 112 17.93 27.32 -33.40
C GLY A 112 17.51 25.89 -33.06
N ASP A 113 17.51 25.50 -31.77
CA ASP A 113 17.24 24.13 -31.33
C ASP A 113 15.77 23.90 -30.93
N VAL A 114 14.91 24.92 -31.08
CA VAL A 114 13.52 24.92 -30.58
C VAL A 114 12.72 23.71 -31.06
N ASP A 115 12.82 23.34 -32.33
CA ASP A 115 12.09 22.18 -32.87
C ASP A 115 12.54 20.86 -32.21
N GLY A 116 13.84 20.72 -31.96
CA GLY A 116 14.40 19.57 -31.24
C GLY A 116 13.98 19.51 -29.78
N VAL A 117 13.93 20.66 -29.10
CA VAL A 117 13.41 20.78 -27.73
C VAL A 117 11.93 20.40 -27.68
N LEU A 118 11.11 20.88 -28.62
CA LEU A 118 9.69 20.57 -28.68
C LEU A 118 9.43 19.08 -28.93
N ALA A 119 10.19 18.46 -29.84
CA ALA A 119 10.12 17.02 -30.10
C ALA A 119 10.49 16.21 -28.86
N ALA A 120 11.60 16.55 -28.19
CA ALA A 120 12.00 15.89 -26.96
C ALA A 120 10.99 16.09 -25.82
N ASN A 121 10.36 17.27 -25.72
CA ASN A 121 9.35 17.55 -24.70
C ASN A 121 8.13 16.64 -24.88
N ARG A 122 7.66 16.49 -26.11
CA ARG A 122 6.54 15.59 -26.43
C ARG A 122 6.84 14.17 -25.97
N LEU A 123 8.03 13.65 -26.24
CA LEU A 123 8.41 12.30 -25.82
C LEU A 123 8.51 12.19 -24.29
N ILE A 124 9.07 13.18 -23.60
CA ILE A 124 9.12 13.19 -22.13
C ILE A 124 7.74 13.22 -21.49
N LEU A 125 6.78 13.96 -22.07
CA LEU A 125 5.39 13.95 -21.60
C LEU A 125 4.75 12.56 -21.74
N VAL A 126 4.98 11.88 -22.86
CA VAL A 126 4.50 10.50 -23.07
C VAL A 126 5.18 9.52 -22.11
N TYR A 127 6.47 9.69 -21.85
CA TYR A 127 7.19 8.87 -20.89
C TYR A 127 6.70 9.07 -19.45
N ILE A 128 6.51 10.31 -18.99
CA ILE A 128 6.04 10.56 -17.62
C ILE A 128 4.63 10.00 -17.41
N GLU A 129 3.75 10.12 -18.41
CA GLU A 129 2.42 9.48 -18.40
C GLU A 129 2.54 7.95 -18.27
N ALA A 130 3.32 7.31 -19.16
CA ALA A 130 3.46 5.86 -19.20
C ALA A 130 4.11 5.29 -17.92
N VAL A 131 5.18 5.92 -17.43
CA VAL A 131 5.91 5.43 -16.25
C VAL A 131 5.10 5.60 -14.98
N THR A 132 4.45 6.76 -14.79
CA THR A 132 3.65 7.02 -13.58
C THR A 132 2.44 6.10 -13.50
N ALA A 133 1.74 5.86 -14.62
CA ALA A 133 0.68 4.86 -14.68
C ALA A 133 1.20 3.46 -14.29
N ALA A 134 2.30 3.01 -14.91
CA ALA A 134 2.86 1.70 -14.66
C ALA A 134 3.29 1.51 -13.19
N VAL A 135 3.97 2.50 -12.60
CA VAL A 135 4.43 2.40 -11.20
C VAL A 135 3.29 2.53 -10.19
N CYS A 136 2.30 3.38 -10.44
CA CYS A 136 1.11 3.50 -9.59
C CYS A 136 0.34 2.19 -9.55
N THR A 137 0.08 1.59 -10.72
CA THR A 137 -0.62 0.31 -10.81
C THR A 137 0.14 -0.77 -10.03
N ALA A 138 1.44 -0.93 -10.26
CA ALA A 138 2.24 -1.94 -9.56
C ALA A 138 2.28 -1.69 -8.03
N TYR A 139 2.41 -0.43 -7.61
CA TYR A 139 2.39 -0.08 -6.19
C TYR A 139 1.05 -0.43 -5.54
N VAL A 140 -0.08 -0.05 -6.15
CA VAL A 140 -1.42 -0.30 -5.61
C VAL A 140 -1.73 -1.79 -5.59
N GLU A 141 -1.44 -2.52 -6.67
CA GLU A 141 -1.60 -3.98 -6.74
C GLU A 141 -0.84 -4.68 -5.60
N GLU A 142 0.40 -4.27 -5.35
CA GLU A 142 1.21 -4.84 -4.27
C GLU A 142 0.63 -4.50 -2.88
N ARG A 143 0.20 -3.24 -2.66
CA ARG A 143 -0.45 -2.84 -1.41
C ARG A 143 -1.74 -3.62 -1.15
N GLU A 144 -2.57 -3.81 -2.18
CA GLU A 144 -3.81 -4.58 -2.08
C GLU A 144 -3.54 -6.06 -1.85
N GLY A 145 -2.51 -6.62 -2.52
CA GLY A 145 -2.05 -7.98 -2.31
C GLY A 145 -1.63 -8.25 -0.87
N MET A 146 -0.80 -7.37 -0.29
CA MET A 146 -0.39 -7.48 1.12
C MET A 146 -1.58 -7.36 2.08
N LEU A 147 -2.50 -6.42 1.86
CA LEU A 147 -3.70 -6.27 2.70
C LEU A 147 -4.59 -7.51 2.62
N SER A 148 -4.73 -8.11 1.43
CA SER A 148 -5.46 -9.36 1.24
C SER A 148 -4.80 -10.52 1.98
N GLN A 149 -3.47 -10.65 1.90
CA GLN A 149 -2.72 -11.68 2.63
C GLN A 149 -2.86 -11.51 4.15
N GLU A 150 -2.76 -10.28 4.66
CA GLU A 150 -2.96 -9.98 6.08
C GLU A 150 -4.37 -10.36 6.54
N GLN A 151 -5.39 -10.06 5.74
CA GLN A 151 -6.78 -10.46 6.02
C GLN A 151 -6.95 -11.99 6.01
N HIS A 152 -6.35 -12.69 5.06
CA HIS A 152 -6.38 -14.16 5.03
C HIS A 152 -5.68 -14.78 6.25
N ALA A 153 -4.50 -14.28 6.62
CA ALA A 153 -3.78 -14.75 7.81
C ALA A 153 -4.59 -14.48 9.10
N MET A 154 -5.23 -13.31 9.22
CA MET A 154 -6.13 -13.00 10.31
C MET A 154 -7.33 -13.95 10.34
N HIS A 155 -7.98 -14.21 9.21
CA HIS A 155 -9.12 -15.13 9.13
C HIS A 155 -8.71 -16.56 9.50
N ALA A 156 -7.55 -17.04 9.03
CA ALA A 156 -7.01 -18.34 9.39
C ALA A 156 -6.72 -18.44 10.90
N THR A 157 -6.15 -17.39 11.48
CA THR A 157 -5.90 -17.31 12.93
C THR A 157 -7.20 -17.38 13.73
N VAL A 158 -8.24 -16.61 13.33
CA VAL A 158 -9.55 -16.66 14.00
C VAL A 158 -10.17 -18.05 13.84
N ALA A 159 -10.14 -18.64 12.64
CA ALA A 159 -10.69 -19.96 12.40
C ALA A 159 -10.03 -21.03 13.29
N ALA A 160 -8.69 -21.00 13.40
CA ALA A 160 -7.95 -21.92 14.25
C ALA A 160 -8.24 -21.71 15.75
N LEU A 161 -8.35 -20.47 16.22
CA LEU A 161 -8.74 -20.18 17.60
C LEU A 161 -10.18 -20.63 17.91
N LEU A 162 -11.10 -20.52 16.96
CA LEU A 162 -12.50 -20.95 17.12
C LEU A 162 -12.65 -22.48 17.04
N SER A 163 -11.83 -23.16 16.24
CA SER A 163 -11.82 -24.63 16.15
C SER A 163 -11.02 -25.29 17.27
N GLY A 164 -10.16 -24.53 17.97
CA GLY A 164 -9.24 -25.05 18.98
C GLY A 164 -8.00 -25.72 18.38
N ASP A 165 -7.70 -25.46 17.10
CA ASP A 165 -6.53 -25.99 16.41
C ASP A 165 -5.28 -25.17 16.78
N LEU A 166 -4.68 -25.50 17.93
CA LEU A 166 -3.49 -24.82 18.43
C LEU A 166 -2.23 -25.11 17.60
N ASP A 167 -2.20 -26.23 16.88
CA ASP A 167 -1.06 -26.60 16.02
C ASP A 167 -0.97 -25.67 14.81
N ALA A 168 -2.13 -25.29 14.24
CA ALA A 168 -2.23 -24.28 13.18
C ALA A 168 -1.80 -22.86 13.61
N LEU A 169 -1.63 -22.61 14.92
CA LEU A 169 -1.23 -21.33 15.49
C LEU A 169 0.25 -21.27 15.86
N THR A 170 1.04 -22.30 15.49
CA THR A 170 2.48 -22.33 15.73
C THR A 170 3.18 -21.12 15.10
N GLY A 171 3.94 -20.37 15.91
CA GLY A 171 4.61 -19.13 15.49
C GLY A 171 3.73 -17.87 15.46
N VAL A 172 2.43 -17.98 15.70
CA VAL A 172 1.53 -16.83 15.87
C VAL A 172 1.67 -16.27 17.28
N ARG A 173 1.92 -14.97 17.42
CA ARG A 173 1.94 -14.30 18.72
C ARG A 173 0.51 -13.99 19.18
N LEU A 174 0.05 -14.73 20.19
CA LEU A 174 -1.28 -14.56 20.79
C LEU A 174 -1.20 -13.72 22.08
N ALA A 175 -2.30 -13.04 22.39
CA ALA A 175 -2.48 -12.41 23.70
C ALA A 175 -2.75 -13.48 24.78
N ALA A 176 -2.46 -13.15 26.04
CA ALA A 176 -2.69 -14.07 27.16
C ALA A 176 -4.18 -14.40 27.37
N ALA A 177 -5.06 -13.45 27.07
CA ALA A 177 -6.50 -13.59 27.15
C ALA A 177 -7.20 -12.68 26.14
N TYR A 178 -8.39 -13.10 25.72
CA TYR A 178 -9.27 -12.38 24.81
C TYR A 178 -10.66 -12.23 25.44
N GLN A 179 -11.32 -11.12 25.16
CA GLN A 179 -12.77 -11.05 25.19
C GLN A 179 -13.33 -11.60 23.88
N VAL A 180 -14.01 -12.73 23.96
CA VAL A 180 -14.66 -13.40 22.83
C VAL A 180 -16.03 -12.80 22.65
N LEU A 181 -16.15 -11.89 21.69
CA LEU A 181 -17.39 -11.18 21.35
C LEU A 181 -18.07 -11.88 20.17
N VAL A 182 -19.30 -12.34 20.37
CA VAL A 182 -20.19 -12.80 19.30
C VAL A 182 -21.27 -11.74 19.12
N LEU A 183 -21.51 -11.33 17.87
CA LEU A 183 -22.40 -10.21 17.57
C LEU A 183 -23.31 -10.51 16.38
N ALA A 184 -24.55 -10.04 16.49
CA ALA A 184 -25.54 -10.02 15.42
C ALA A 184 -25.91 -8.57 15.12
N ILE A 185 -25.99 -8.21 13.85
CA ILE A 185 -26.25 -6.86 13.36
C ILE A 185 -27.50 -6.89 12.50
N GLY A 186 -28.49 -6.09 12.88
CA GLY A 186 -29.69 -5.89 12.09
C GLY A 186 -29.39 -5.25 10.73
N PRO A 187 -30.31 -5.36 9.76
CA PRO A 187 -30.14 -4.75 8.44
C PRO A 187 -30.20 -3.22 8.53
N HIS A 188 -29.27 -2.53 7.86
CA HIS A 188 -29.38 -1.10 7.62
C HIS A 188 -30.39 -0.85 6.47
N PRO A 189 -31.21 0.21 6.52
CA PRO A 189 -32.19 0.50 5.46
C PRO A 189 -31.60 0.49 4.03
N ASP A 190 -30.42 1.09 3.87
CA ASP A 190 -29.70 1.19 2.59
C ASP A 190 -29.18 -0.15 2.04
N GLU A 191 -29.14 -1.23 2.83
CA GLU A 191 -28.70 -2.55 2.33
C GLU A 191 -29.69 -3.16 1.34
N ARG A 192 -30.95 -2.70 1.37
CA ARG A 192 -31.97 -3.14 0.41
C ARG A 192 -31.69 -2.67 -1.02
N THR A 193 -30.92 -1.60 -1.16
CA THR A 193 -30.65 -0.95 -2.45
C THR A 193 -29.17 -1.05 -2.85
N SER A 194 -28.26 -1.42 -1.92
CA SER A 194 -26.83 -1.49 -2.21
C SER A 194 -26.07 -2.46 -1.31
N GLU A 195 -25.38 -3.42 -1.91
CA GLU A 195 -24.39 -4.26 -1.21
C GLU A 195 -23.24 -3.45 -0.59
N ILE A 196 -22.94 -2.27 -1.16
CA ILE A 196 -21.91 -1.36 -0.65
C ILE A 196 -22.31 -0.86 0.75
N ALA A 197 -23.60 -0.67 1.04
CA ALA A 197 -24.07 -0.25 2.35
C ALA A 197 -23.70 -1.27 3.45
N GLY A 198 -23.87 -2.58 3.16
CA GLY A 198 -23.48 -3.65 4.07
C GLY A 198 -21.97 -3.67 4.33
N ARG A 199 -21.15 -3.54 3.29
CA ARG A 199 -19.69 -3.46 3.42
C ARG A 199 -19.25 -2.25 4.26
N ARG A 200 -19.87 -1.09 4.04
CA ARG A 200 -19.60 0.14 4.82
C ARG A 200 -20.00 -0.03 6.29
N LYS A 201 -21.14 -0.67 6.58
CA LYS A 201 -21.57 -1.02 7.95
C LYS A 201 -20.51 -1.86 8.66
N VAL A 202 -20.08 -2.96 8.05
CA VAL A 202 -19.02 -3.84 8.60
C VAL A 202 -17.72 -3.08 8.82
N HIS A 203 -17.32 -2.23 7.87
CA HIS A 203 -16.10 -1.43 8.00
C HIS A 203 -16.15 -0.48 9.20
N ARG A 204 -17.30 0.18 9.44
CA ARG A 204 -17.49 1.05 10.62
C ARG A 204 -17.44 0.27 11.94
N VAL A 205 -18.07 -0.90 12.00
CA VAL A 205 -18.05 -1.78 13.18
C VAL A 205 -16.62 -2.25 13.49
N ARG A 206 -15.87 -2.74 12.48
CA ARG A 206 -14.45 -3.10 12.64
C ARG A 206 -13.61 -1.92 13.14
N ALA A 207 -13.83 -0.72 12.59
CA ALA A 207 -13.12 0.47 13.02
C ALA A 207 -13.44 0.86 14.48
N ALA A 208 -14.67 0.62 14.94
CA ALA A 208 -15.05 0.84 16.34
C ALA A 208 -14.37 -0.15 17.29
N LEU A 209 -14.31 -1.43 16.92
CA LEU A 209 -13.60 -2.46 17.69
C LEU A 209 -12.10 -2.17 17.81
N ARG A 210 -11.45 -1.79 16.69
CA ARG A 210 -10.01 -1.47 16.66
C ARG A 210 -9.63 -0.30 17.57
N ARG A 211 -10.54 0.64 17.83
CA ARG A 211 -10.28 1.78 18.73
C ARG A 211 -10.25 1.39 20.21
N ARG A 212 -10.67 0.17 20.57
CA ARG A 212 -10.78 -0.28 21.97
C ARG A 212 -9.60 -1.06 22.50
N SER A 213 -8.72 -1.52 21.61
CA SER A 213 -7.54 -2.30 21.97
C SER A 213 -6.29 -1.66 21.38
N ALA A 214 -5.22 -1.62 22.16
CA ALA A 214 -3.89 -1.27 21.65
C ALA A 214 -3.28 -2.40 20.81
N GLU A 215 -3.71 -3.64 21.04
CA GLU A 215 -3.33 -4.81 20.27
C GLU A 215 -4.33 -5.13 19.15
N PRO A 216 -3.91 -5.80 18.06
CA PRO A 216 -4.79 -6.13 16.94
C PRO A 216 -6.00 -6.97 17.37
N VAL A 217 -7.21 -6.44 17.11
CA VAL A 217 -8.47 -7.19 17.26
C VAL A 217 -8.61 -8.17 16.10
N LEU A 218 -8.71 -9.46 16.41
CA LEU A 218 -8.92 -10.51 15.41
C LEU A 218 -10.43 -10.63 15.17
N SER A 219 -10.92 -10.48 13.94
CA SER A 219 -12.36 -10.51 13.69
C SER A 219 -12.74 -11.09 12.34
N VAL A 220 -13.79 -11.91 12.34
CA VAL A 220 -14.45 -12.42 11.14
C VAL A 220 -15.89 -11.95 11.21
N LEU A 221 -16.21 -10.93 10.40
CA LEU A 221 -17.50 -10.24 10.40
C LEU A 221 -18.02 -10.11 8.97
N ASP A 222 -19.32 -10.28 8.84
CA ASP A 222 -20.13 -10.04 7.65
C ASP A 222 -21.25 -9.01 7.98
N PRO A 223 -22.08 -8.60 7.00
CA PRO A 223 -23.14 -7.62 7.26
C PRO A 223 -24.18 -8.03 8.30
N SER A 224 -24.33 -9.32 8.60
CA SER A 224 -25.26 -9.86 9.60
C SER A 224 -24.63 -10.05 10.98
N GLY A 225 -23.29 -10.05 11.08
CA GLY A 225 -22.60 -10.22 12.36
C GLY A 225 -21.32 -11.03 12.25
N GLY A 226 -20.96 -11.71 13.35
CA GLY A 226 -19.84 -12.64 13.41
C GLY A 226 -19.12 -12.62 14.76
N THR A 227 -17.83 -12.91 14.74
CA THR A 227 -17.02 -13.03 15.97
C THR A 227 -15.83 -12.09 15.94
N ALA A 228 -15.55 -11.47 17.08
CA ALA A 228 -14.34 -10.69 17.32
C ALA A 228 -13.66 -11.14 18.62
N LEU A 229 -12.33 -11.23 18.58
CA LEU A 229 -11.48 -11.57 19.71
C LEU A 229 -10.69 -10.30 20.05
N ILE A 230 -11.03 -9.68 21.17
CA ILE A 230 -10.45 -8.41 21.62
C ILE A 230 -9.41 -8.72 22.70
N PRO A 231 -8.11 -8.44 22.48
CA PRO A 231 -7.09 -8.64 23.51
C PRO A 231 -7.36 -7.79 24.77
N GLY A 232 -7.14 -8.37 25.94
CA GLY A 232 -7.24 -7.67 27.22
C GLY A 232 -8.66 -7.58 27.78
N GLU A 233 -8.93 -6.50 28.54
CA GLU A 233 -10.24 -6.25 29.13
C GLU A 233 -11.09 -5.37 28.22
N SER A 234 -12.39 -5.62 28.19
CA SER A 234 -13.37 -4.74 27.55
C SER A 234 -14.70 -4.85 28.28
N ASP A 235 -15.44 -3.74 28.33
CA ASP A 235 -16.74 -3.68 28.98
C ASP A 235 -17.86 -3.69 27.92
N LEU A 236 -18.81 -4.62 28.08
CA LEU A 236 -20.00 -4.71 27.25
C LEU A 236 -20.84 -3.43 27.28
N ALA A 237 -20.94 -2.79 28.46
CA ALA A 237 -21.74 -1.58 28.64
C ALA A 237 -21.20 -0.41 27.80
N GLU A 238 -19.89 -0.39 27.54
CA GLU A 238 -19.26 0.60 26.69
C GLU A 238 -19.23 0.18 25.21
N LEU A 239 -19.06 -1.11 24.93
CA LEU A 239 -18.99 -1.65 23.58
C LEU A 239 -20.33 -1.57 22.86
N GLY A 240 -21.43 -1.98 23.50
CA GLY A 240 -22.75 -2.02 22.87
C GLY A 240 -23.18 -0.70 22.23
N PRO A 241 -23.23 0.42 22.98
CA PRO A 241 -23.59 1.71 22.41
C PRO A 241 -22.66 2.16 21.27
N ALA A 242 -21.36 1.88 21.40
CA ALA A 242 -20.38 2.24 20.38
C ALA A 242 -20.57 1.46 19.07
N LEU A 243 -20.85 0.15 19.17
CA LEU A 243 -21.09 -0.71 18.00
C LEU A 243 -22.44 -0.41 17.35
N THR A 244 -23.50 -0.20 18.12
CA THR A 244 -24.81 0.22 17.61
C THR A 244 -24.70 1.54 16.85
N LYS A 245 -24.01 2.53 17.42
CA LYS A 245 -23.76 3.80 16.73
C LYS A 245 -22.92 3.64 15.45
N ALA A 246 -21.93 2.75 15.46
CA ALA A 246 -21.08 2.51 14.30
C ALA A 246 -21.82 1.75 13.19
N ALA A 247 -22.66 0.79 13.55
CA ALA A 247 -23.48 0.03 12.61
C ALA A 247 -24.56 0.92 11.99
N ASP A 248 -25.12 1.84 12.77
CA ASP A 248 -26.36 2.56 12.44
C ASP A 248 -27.52 1.59 12.22
N ALA A 249 -27.54 0.53 13.03
CA ALA A 249 -28.51 -0.55 13.02
C ALA A 249 -28.53 -1.20 14.42
N PRO A 250 -29.61 -1.92 14.79
CA PRO A 250 -29.63 -2.71 16.02
C PRO A 250 -28.46 -3.69 16.07
N VAL A 251 -27.76 -3.75 17.21
CA VAL A 251 -26.67 -4.69 17.46
C VAL A 251 -27.02 -5.49 18.72
N TRP A 252 -26.99 -6.80 18.59
CA TRP A 252 -27.00 -7.73 19.72
C TRP A 252 -25.60 -8.29 19.87
N LEU A 253 -25.18 -8.49 21.10
CA LEU A 253 -23.85 -8.99 21.38
C LEU A 253 -23.81 -9.77 22.69
N ALA A 254 -22.89 -10.71 22.75
CA ALA A 254 -22.54 -11.49 23.92
C ALA A 254 -21.02 -11.60 24.00
N MET A 255 -20.47 -11.59 25.21
CA MET A 255 -19.02 -11.59 25.40
C MET A 255 -18.63 -12.45 26.58
N GLU A 256 -17.56 -13.21 26.42
CA GLU A 256 -16.98 -14.05 27.47
C GLU A 256 -15.45 -13.93 27.43
N SER A 257 -14.82 -13.86 28.60
CA SER A 257 -13.37 -13.81 28.70
C SER A 257 -12.77 -15.23 28.62
N ALA A 258 -11.75 -15.41 27.78
CA ALA A 258 -11.10 -16.70 27.60
C ALA A 258 -9.61 -16.58 27.29
N ALA A 259 -8.82 -17.52 27.82
CA ALA A 259 -7.50 -17.82 27.30
C ALA A 259 -7.61 -18.47 25.90
N PRO A 260 -6.56 -18.43 25.05
CA PRO A 260 -6.61 -18.99 23.69
C PRO A 260 -7.18 -20.42 23.58
N ALA A 261 -6.82 -21.31 24.52
CA ALA A 261 -7.30 -22.69 24.54
C ALA A 261 -8.80 -22.83 24.84
N ASP A 262 -9.40 -21.85 25.51
CA ASP A 262 -10.81 -21.83 25.91
C ASP A 262 -11.71 -21.05 24.96
N ILE A 263 -11.14 -20.39 23.93
CA ILE A 263 -11.89 -19.61 22.94
C ILE A 263 -13.01 -20.41 22.27
N PRO A 264 -12.83 -21.69 21.86
CA PRO A 264 -13.93 -22.46 21.28
C PRO A 264 -15.13 -22.60 22.22
N ARG A 265 -14.87 -22.77 23.53
CA ARG A 265 -15.93 -22.87 24.55
C ARG A 265 -16.62 -21.53 24.74
N ALA A 266 -15.85 -20.46 24.90
CA ALA A 266 -16.37 -19.11 25.09
C ALA A 266 -17.19 -18.63 23.89
N ALA A 267 -16.74 -18.91 22.66
CA ALA A 267 -17.47 -18.57 21.45
C ALA A 267 -18.83 -19.30 21.36
N ARG A 268 -18.88 -20.59 21.74
CA ARG A 268 -20.15 -21.34 21.80
C ARG A 268 -21.10 -20.75 22.84
N LEU A 269 -20.61 -20.49 24.06
CA LEU A 269 -21.41 -19.89 25.14
C LEU A 269 -21.98 -18.53 24.74
N ALA A 270 -21.14 -17.65 24.17
CA ALA A 270 -21.58 -16.36 23.68
C ALA A 270 -22.59 -16.49 22.53
N GLY A 271 -22.43 -17.48 21.64
CA GLY A 271 -23.39 -17.75 20.57
C GLY A 271 -24.72 -18.33 21.04
N GLU A 272 -24.77 -19.05 22.16
CA GLU A 272 -26.01 -19.62 22.72
C GLU A 272 -26.92 -18.58 23.39
N VAL A 273 -26.34 -17.48 23.88
CA VAL A 273 -27.07 -16.41 24.59
C VAL A 273 -27.39 -15.20 23.71
N LEU A 274 -26.94 -15.20 22.46
CA LEU A 274 -27.18 -14.15 21.47
C LEU A 274 -28.50 -14.37 20.71
#